data_AF-A0A0N4XQV8-F1
#
_entry.id   AF-A0A0N4XQV8-F1
#
_cell.length_a   1.000
_cell.length_b   1.000
_cell.length_c   1.000
_cell.angle_alpha   90.00
_cell.angle_beta   90.00
_cell.angle_gamma   90.00
#
_symmetry.space_group_name_H-M   'P 1'
#
loop_
_entity.id
_entity.type
_entity.pdbx_description
1 polymer ?
#
loop_
_entity_poly.entity_id
_entity_poly.type
_entity_poly.pdbx_seq_one_letter_code
_entity_poly.pdbx_strand_id
1 'polypeptide(L)'
;MEGRYRLEAVMHNDLIFLFGGGRPDYVVELRTVTVFDTKKKTFFDLPTLPDDDLKGANWDDACHSVTKWKNSVIVVGGCSADKDDDDIRHVSYVCIPIENCTTP
;
A
#
# COMPACT_ATOMS: atom_id res chain seq x y z
N MET A 1 -7.65 -15.48 7.82
CA MET A 1 -7.54 -14.29 6.96
C MET A 1 -8.87 -14.14 6.27
N GLU A 2 -9.53 -12.99 6.41
CA GLU A 2 -10.80 -12.72 5.75
C GLU A 2 -10.56 -12.02 4.41
N GLY A 3 -11.44 -12.24 3.44
CA GLY A 3 -11.29 -11.68 2.09
C GLY A 3 -11.43 -10.15 2.08
N ARG A 4 -10.66 -9.50 1.21
CA ARG A 4 -10.69 -8.05 0.97
C ARG A 4 -10.86 -7.77 -0.53
N TYR A 5 -11.45 -6.63 -0.88
CA TYR A 5 -11.63 -6.18 -2.26
C TYR A 5 -11.01 -4.80 -2.49
N ARG A 6 -10.86 -4.39 -3.76
CA ARG A 6 -10.22 -3.12 -4.18
C ARG A 6 -8.79 -2.92 -3.67
N LEU A 7 -8.05 -4.02 -3.52
CA LEU A 7 -6.62 -3.99 -3.27
C LEU A 7 -5.87 -3.99 -4.60
N GLU A 8 -4.68 -3.39 -4.60
CA GLU A 8 -3.75 -3.47 -5.71
C GLU A 8 -2.62 -4.44 -5.39
N ALA A 9 -2.04 -5.04 -6.44
CA ALA A 9 -0.97 -6.02 -6.29
C ALA A 9 0.23 -5.69 -7.17
N VAL A 10 1.43 -5.77 -6.60
CA VAL A 10 2.70 -5.63 -7.34
C VAL A 10 3.55 -6.86 -7.14
N MET A 11 4.11 -7.40 -8.21
CA MET A 11 5.10 -8.46 -8.16
C MET A 11 6.53 -7.90 -8.26
N HIS A 12 7.40 -8.36 -7.38
CA HIS A 12 8.84 -8.13 -7.47
C HIS A 12 9.59 -9.36 -6.99
N ASN A 13 10.47 -9.89 -7.85
CA ASN A 13 11.10 -11.19 -7.67
C ASN A 13 10.04 -12.27 -7.37
N ASP A 14 10.20 -13.02 -6.29
CA ASP A 14 9.29 -14.09 -5.85
C ASP A 14 8.26 -13.62 -4.81
N LEU A 15 8.02 -12.31 -4.72
CA LEU A 15 7.12 -11.70 -3.74
C LEU A 15 5.99 -10.95 -4.45
N ILE A 16 4.76 -11.17 -3.98
CA ILE A 16 3.57 -10.40 -4.39
C ILE A 16 3.16 -9.53 -3.22
N PHE A 17 3.26 -8.22 -3.38
CA PHE A 17 2.90 -7.21 -2.38
C PHE A 17 1.46 -6.77 -2.62
N LEU A 18 0.65 -6.72 -1.55
CA LEU A 18 -0.77 -6.38 -1.60
C LEU A 18 -1.00 -5.06 -0.85
N PHE A 19 -1.46 -4.04 -1.57
CA PHE A 19 -1.62 -2.68 -1.06
C PHE A 19 -3.09 -2.33 -0.84
N GLY A 20 -3.40 -1.85 0.36
CA GLY A 20 -4.70 -1.34 0.74
C GLY A 20 -5.83 -2.37 0.55
N GLY A 21 -6.94 -1.88 -0.01
CA GLY A 21 -8.20 -2.61 -0.08
C GLY A 21 -8.90 -2.68 1.27
N GLY A 22 -10.01 -3.40 1.31
CA GLY A 22 -10.81 -3.46 2.52
C GLY A 22 -12.07 -4.27 2.39
N ARG A 23 -12.98 -4.00 3.31
CA ARG A 23 -14.34 -4.50 3.45
C ARG A 23 -15.27 -3.30 3.66
N PRO A 24 -16.60 -3.47 3.63
CA PRO A 24 -17.51 -2.33 3.81
C PRO A 24 -17.33 -1.60 5.15
N ASP A 25 -16.83 -2.32 6.17
CA ASP A 25 -16.66 -1.87 7.56
C ASP A 25 -15.19 -1.70 7.98
N TYR A 26 -14.24 -1.88 7.05
CA TYR A 26 -12.82 -1.92 7.39
C TYR A 26 -11.94 -1.55 6.19
N VAL A 27 -10.97 -0.66 6.41
CA VAL A 27 -9.95 -0.29 5.42
C VAL A 27 -8.58 -0.69 5.94
N VAL A 28 -7.72 -1.18 5.04
CA VAL A 28 -6.35 -1.58 5.38
C VAL A 28 -5.44 -0.37 5.28
N GLU A 29 -4.81 -0.03 6.39
CA GLU A 29 -3.77 1.00 6.42
C GLU A 29 -2.52 0.58 5.64
N LEU A 30 -1.82 1.55 5.07
CA LEU A 30 -0.58 1.30 4.33
C LEU A 30 0.66 1.17 5.22
N ARG A 31 0.52 1.21 6.56
CA ARG A 31 1.62 1.03 7.54
C ARG A 31 2.21 -0.38 7.52
N THR A 32 1.42 -1.36 7.08
CA THR A 32 1.85 -2.74 6.88
C THR A 32 1.33 -3.22 5.54
N VAL A 33 2.15 -3.98 4.84
CA VAL A 33 1.81 -4.55 3.53
C VAL A 33 1.83 -6.06 3.67
N THR A 34 0.72 -6.69 3.33
CA THR A 34 0.66 -8.15 3.24
C THR A 34 1.43 -8.59 2.01
N VAL A 35 2.38 -9.52 2.19
CA VAL A 35 3.22 -10.07 1.12
C VAL A 35 3.01 -11.56 1.01
N PHE A 36 2.88 -12.06 -0.21
CA PHE A 36 2.87 -13.49 -0.52
C PHE A 36 4.23 -13.92 -1.11
N ASP A 37 4.91 -14.83 -0.43
CA ASP A 37 6.12 -15.49 -0.93
C ASP A 37 5.70 -16.63 -1.86
N THR A 38 5.99 -16.51 -3.17
CA THR A 38 5.58 -17.50 -4.18
C THR A 38 6.36 -18.81 -4.08
N LYS A 39 7.58 -18.78 -3.52
CA LYS A 39 8.41 -19.96 -3.31
C LYS A 39 7.95 -20.77 -2.12
N LYS A 40 7.73 -20.10 -0.98
CA LYS A 40 7.26 -20.73 0.27
C LYS A 40 5.76 -20.96 0.29
N LYS A 41 5.01 -20.25 -0.56
CA LYS A 41 3.54 -20.24 -0.63
C LYS A 41 2.92 -19.81 0.70
N THR A 42 3.51 -18.78 1.31
CA THR A 42 3.10 -18.28 2.63
C THR A 42 2.92 -16.77 2.59
N PHE A 43 1.95 -16.28 3.37
CA PHE A 43 1.76 -14.86 3.62
C PHE A 43 2.58 -14.41 4.83
N PHE A 44 3.07 -13.18 4.81
CA PHE A 44 3.64 -12.47 5.95
C PHE A 44 3.38 -10.97 5.80
N ASP A 45 3.40 -10.23 6.91
CA ASP A 45 3.25 -8.78 6.90
C ASP A 45 4.61 -8.11 6.95
N LEU A 46 4.79 -7.08 6.11
CA LEU A 46 5.99 -6.26 6.05
C LEU A 46 5.64 -4.85 6.52
N PRO A 47 6.30 -4.31 7.57
CA PRO A 47 6.12 -2.93 7.96
C PRO A 47 6.63 -1.99 6.85
N THR A 48 5.89 -0.93 6.57
CA THR A 48 6.35 0.14 5.68
C THR A 48 6.97 1.26 6.51
N LEU A 49 7.91 1.98 5.91
CA LEU A 49 8.43 3.21 6.49
C LEU A 49 7.56 4.37 5.98
N PRO A 50 7.06 5.24 6.88
CA PRO A 50 6.45 6.48 6.43
C PRO A 50 7.52 7.29 5.70
N ASP A 51 7.15 7.92 4.59
CA ASP A 51 8.00 8.91 3.97
C ASP A 51 7.96 10.18 4.84
N ASP A 52 9.07 10.49 5.51
CA ASP A 52 9.19 11.65 6.42
C ASP A 52 8.94 12.98 5.69
N ASP A 53 9.11 13.01 4.36
CA ASP A 53 8.84 14.19 3.53
C ASP A 53 7.33 14.37 3.24
N LEU A 54 6.52 13.32 3.41
CA LEU A 54 5.05 13.37 3.28
C LEU A 54 4.39 13.79 4.59
N LYS A 55 4.65 15.04 5.01
CA LYS A 55 3.94 15.66 6.13
C LYS A 55 2.45 15.81 5.79
N GLY A 56 1.59 15.04 6.47
CA GLY A 56 0.13 15.19 6.39
C GLY A 56 -0.62 14.19 5.52
N ALA A 57 0.01 13.10 5.07
CA ALA A 57 -0.71 12.00 4.42
C ALA A 57 -1.65 11.31 5.41
N ASN A 58 -2.94 11.18 5.07
CA ASN A 58 -3.84 10.26 5.76
C ASN A 58 -3.49 8.84 5.28
N TRP A 59 -3.35 7.91 6.23
CA TRP A 59 -2.89 6.54 5.96
C TRP A 59 -4.06 5.54 5.83
N ASP A 60 -5.29 6.05 5.92
CA ASP A 60 -6.55 5.30 6.08
C ASP A 60 -7.43 5.42 4.82
N ASP A 61 -6.84 5.17 3.66
CA ASP A 61 -7.53 5.27 2.37
C ASP A 61 -7.66 3.87 1.70
N ALA A 62 -8.69 3.66 0.88
CA ALA A 62 -8.87 2.48 0.03
C ALA A 62 -8.86 2.90 -1.44
N CYS A 63 -8.92 1.98 -2.41
CA CYS A 63 -9.04 2.34 -3.85
C CYS A 63 -7.86 3.15 -4.42
N HIS A 64 -6.65 2.90 -3.93
CA HIS A 64 -5.44 3.51 -4.47
C HIS A 64 -5.13 2.99 -5.88
N SER A 65 -4.51 3.82 -6.71
CA SER A 65 -3.76 3.33 -7.86
C SER A 65 -2.33 3.02 -7.42
N VAL A 66 -1.80 1.87 -7.85
CA VAL A 66 -0.44 1.44 -7.49
C VAL A 66 0.33 1.10 -8.76
N THR A 67 1.58 1.54 -8.83
CA THR A 67 2.49 1.23 -9.95
C THR A 67 3.89 0.95 -9.45
N LYS A 68 4.52 -0.08 -10.01
CA LYS A 68 5.94 -0.36 -9.81
C LYS A 68 6.80 0.61 -10.61
N TRP A 69 7.76 1.24 -9.95
CA TRP A 69 8.80 2.04 -10.60
C TRP A 69 10.17 1.57 -10.12
N LYS A 70 10.92 0.89 -11.00
CA LYS A 70 12.21 0.28 -10.65
C LYS A 70 12.10 -0.64 -9.40
N ASN A 71 12.80 -0.32 -8.32
CA ASN A 71 12.83 -1.05 -7.06
C ASN A 71 11.88 -0.43 -6.01
N SER A 72 10.99 0.45 -6.44
CA SER A 72 10.03 1.16 -5.62
C SER A 72 8.61 0.90 -6.09
N VAL A 73 7.67 1.11 -5.18
CA VAL A 73 6.25 1.21 -5.50
C VAL A 73 5.83 2.66 -5.36
N ILE A 74 4.95 3.13 -6.25
CA ILE A 74 4.30 4.43 -6.16
C ILE A 74 2.82 4.15 -5.93
N VAL A 75 2.29 4.71 -4.85
CA VAL A 75 0.87 4.69 -4.50
C VAL A 75 0.31 6.09 -4.79
N VAL A 76 -0.89 6.18 -5.35
CA VAL A 76 -1.51 7.47 -5.70
C VAL A 76 -3.01 7.42 -5.43
N GLY A 77 -3.52 8.49 -4.81
CA GLY A 77 -4.94 8.69 -4.58
C GLY A 77 -5.44 7.84 -3.42
N GLY A 78 -6.69 7.40 -3.52
CA GLY A 78 -7.39 6.67 -2.49
C GLY A 78 -8.64 7.42 -2.03
N CYS A 79 -9.67 6.67 -1.63
CA CYS A 79 -10.91 7.14 -1.06
C CYS A 79 -10.99 6.61 0.38
N SER A 80 -11.15 7.51 1.35
CA SER A 80 -11.48 7.12 2.72
C SER A 80 -12.93 6.64 2.76
N ALA A 81 -13.22 5.56 3.49
CA ALA A 81 -14.59 5.03 3.61
C ALA A 81 -15.54 5.99 4.35
N ASP A 82 -14.99 6.94 5.12
CA ASP A 82 -15.75 7.79 6.06
C ASP A 82 -15.86 9.26 5.62
N LYS A 83 -15.32 9.63 4.45
CA LYS A 83 -15.36 11.03 4.00
C LYS A 83 -16.29 11.14 2.80
N ASP A 84 -17.38 11.90 3.00
CA ASP A 84 -18.17 12.45 1.91
C ASP A 84 -17.22 12.98 0.83
N ASP A 85 -17.45 12.54 -0.41
CA ASP A 85 -16.60 12.72 -1.59
C ASP A 85 -16.23 14.19 -1.86
N ASP A 86 -15.27 14.73 -1.12
CA ASP A 86 -14.36 15.72 -1.68
C ASP A 86 -13.21 14.91 -2.26
N ASP A 87 -13.13 14.89 -3.60
CA ASP A 87 -12.05 14.39 -4.47
C ASP A 87 -10.69 15.06 -4.13
N ILE A 88 -10.29 15.08 -2.87
CA ILE A 88 -8.96 15.48 -2.46
C ILE A 88 -8.08 14.30 -2.86
N ARG A 89 -7.56 14.41 -4.08
CA ARG A 89 -6.51 13.56 -4.65
C ARG A 89 -5.26 13.74 -3.80
N HIS A 90 -5.22 13.11 -2.64
CA HIS A 90 -4.00 12.98 -1.87
C HIS A 90 -3.07 12.05 -2.66
N VAL A 91 -2.04 12.65 -3.25
CA VAL A 91 -0.97 11.87 -3.87
C VAL A 91 -0.01 11.50 -2.75
N SER A 92 -0.28 10.38 -2.10
CA SER A 92 0.60 9.80 -1.08
C SER A 92 1.70 8.98 -1.77
N TYR A 93 2.84 9.59 -2.05
CA TYR A 93 4.01 8.91 -2.63
C TYR A 93 4.65 7.95 -1.62
N VAL A 94 4.05 6.78 -1.38
CA VAL A 94 4.68 5.81 -0.48
C VAL A 94 5.72 5.01 -1.27
N CYS A 95 6.98 5.44 -1.21
CA CYS A 95 8.11 4.67 -1.72
C CYS A 95 8.39 3.51 -0.78
N ILE A 96 7.95 2.30 -1.14
CA ILE A 96 8.23 1.10 -0.35
C ILE A 96 9.49 0.46 -0.92
N PRO A 97 10.62 0.48 -0.17
CA PRO A 97 11.84 -0.16 -0.61
C PRO A 97 11.59 -1.65 -0.74
N ILE A 98 11.64 -2.17 -1.96
CA ILE A 98 11.59 -3.63 -2.14
C ILE A 98 12.97 -4.25 -1.83
N GLU A 99 14.03 -3.43 -1.80
CA GLU A 99 15.38 -3.76 -1.35
C GLU A 99 15.97 -2.57 -0.56
N ASN A 100 16.72 -2.86 0.51
CA ASN A 100 17.46 -1.92 1.38
C ASN A 100 17.54 -0.45 0.89
N CYS A 101 16.63 0.41 1.34
CA CYS A 101 16.84 1.86 1.26
C CYS A 101 17.57 2.35 2.51
N THR A 102 18.87 2.61 2.37
CA THR A 102 19.48 3.73 3.09
C THR A 102 18.97 5.02 2.44
N THR A 103 18.33 5.89 3.21
CA THR A 103 18.05 7.27 2.79
C THR A 103 19.35 7.94 2.33
N PRO A 104 19.31 8.89 1.37
CA PRO A 104 20.47 9.75 1.08
C PRO A 104 20.99 10.47 2.33
#